data_AF-A0ABD0YJ85-F1
#
_entry.id   AF-A0ABD0YJ85-F1
#
_cell.length_a   1.000
_cell.length_b   1.000
_cell.length_c   1.000
_cell.angle_alpha   90.00
_cell.angle_beta   90.00
_cell.angle_gamma   90.00
#
_symmetry.space_group_name_H-M   'P 1'
#
loop_
_entity.id
_entity.type
_entity.pdbx_description
1 polymer ?
#
loop_
_entity_poly.entity_id
_entity_poly.type
_entity_poly.pdbx_seq_one_letter_code
_entity_poly.pdbx_strand_id
1 'polypeptide(L)'
;EFVPFGRLHIKNHPGNVVLPSFQQPLQSESFLAHRFSQVNIDDKLDEFWVLQETEKNSGIEEELYVCDNTAIVSRGTVGRSVAADKNNKQAGRILDCCYMMESTIKQALWCNFTATAQDNSVLIPSLCIVDSTKISVHTLEGEDFLSSLQFKVASAWKTKYGLLLERVSHCNLERIVEDCHYSDSLTTLFSLLHPLDEISPILAIRQGGVLSYMSNPCLKVVFTSDEPSLCVLYDLRSGTHSIWKLRKAYPEVILITLPVFFSVKC
;
A
#
# COMPACT_ATOMS: atom_id res chain seq x y z
N GLU A 1 16.68 -22.90 2.98
CA GLU A 1 16.59 -21.46 3.29
C GLU A 1 15.72 -20.80 2.23
N PHE A 2 14.90 -19.80 2.58
CA PHE A 2 14.10 -19.07 1.59
C PHE A 2 14.83 -17.78 1.23
N VAL A 3 15.07 -17.56 -0.06
CA VAL A 3 15.63 -16.31 -0.58
C VAL A 3 14.65 -15.72 -1.60
N PRO A 4 14.16 -14.48 -1.39
CA PRO A 4 13.27 -13.81 -2.35
C PRO A 4 13.90 -13.75 -3.72
N PHE A 5 13.11 -14.03 -4.76
CA PHE A 5 13.59 -14.00 -6.14
C PHE A 5 14.02 -12.60 -6.55
N GLY A 6 13.28 -11.58 -6.14
CA GLY A 6 13.60 -10.18 -6.45
C GLY A 6 14.98 -9.75 -5.96
N ARG A 7 15.50 -10.32 -4.87
CA ARG A 7 16.84 -9.98 -4.33
C ARG A 7 18.00 -10.42 -5.23
N LEU A 8 17.84 -11.49 -6.01
CA LEU A 8 18.84 -11.83 -7.03
C LEU A 8 18.67 -10.98 -8.28
N HIS A 9 17.42 -10.70 -8.64
CA HIS A 9 17.11 -9.95 -9.86
C HIS A 9 17.56 -8.49 -9.77
N ILE A 10 17.39 -7.84 -8.61
CA ILE A 10 17.79 -6.45 -8.37
C ILE A 10 19.29 -6.20 -8.63
N LYS A 11 20.16 -7.21 -8.41
CA LYS A 11 21.61 -7.09 -8.62
C LYS A 11 21.99 -6.86 -10.08
N ASN A 12 21.15 -7.31 -11.00
CA ASN A 12 21.34 -7.14 -12.44
C ASN A 12 20.40 -6.06 -13.01
N HIS A 13 19.68 -5.33 -12.16
CA HIS A 13 18.76 -4.28 -12.59
C HIS A 13 19.55 -3.12 -13.24
N PRO A 14 19.06 -2.52 -14.35
CA PRO A 14 19.75 -1.43 -15.06
C PRO A 14 19.99 -0.14 -14.25
N GLY A 15 19.55 -0.09 -12.99
CA GLY A 15 19.65 1.09 -12.13
C GLY A 15 18.71 2.22 -12.54
N ASN A 16 18.90 3.39 -11.92
CA ASN A 16 18.01 4.55 -12.06
C ASN A 16 17.97 5.10 -13.49
N VAL A 17 16.76 5.28 -14.02
CA VAL A 17 16.52 5.97 -15.29
C VAL A 17 16.58 7.48 -15.05
N VAL A 18 17.66 8.13 -15.48
CA VAL A 18 17.77 9.59 -15.44
C VAL A 18 17.05 10.15 -16.67
N LEU A 19 15.85 10.68 -16.47
CA LEU A 19 15.19 11.47 -17.50
C LEU A 19 15.97 12.77 -17.71
N PRO A 20 16.32 13.14 -18.96
CA PRO A 20 17.01 14.39 -19.22
C PRO A 20 16.09 15.56 -18.85
N SER A 21 16.35 16.20 -17.71
CA SER A 21 15.74 17.48 -17.38
C SER A 21 16.26 18.51 -18.38
N PHE A 22 15.36 19.28 -19.01
CA PHE A 22 15.71 20.48 -19.77
C PHE A 22 16.25 21.55 -18.81
N GLN A 23 17.47 21.35 -18.32
CA GLN A 23 18.21 22.35 -17.58
C GLN A 23 19.22 22.99 -18.54
N GLN A 24 19.16 24.31 -18.64
CA GLN A 24 20.21 25.14 -19.25
C GLN A 24 21.59 24.68 -18.75
N PRO A 25 22.66 24.82 -19.55
CA PRO A 25 23.96 24.23 -19.25
C PRO A 25 24.53 24.87 -17.98
N LEU A 26 24.25 24.27 -16.82
CA LEU A 26 24.87 24.61 -15.56
C LEU A 26 26.16 23.82 -15.42
N GLN A 27 27.16 24.52 -14.90
CA GLN A 27 28.59 24.20 -14.88
C GLN A 27 28.90 22.74 -14.53
N SER A 28 29.95 22.23 -15.17
CA SER A 28 30.47 20.86 -15.15
C SER A 28 30.57 20.20 -13.77
N GLU A 29 30.68 20.98 -12.70
CA GLU A 29 30.75 20.49 -11.32
C GLU A 29 29.42 19.95 -10.77
N SER A 30 28.27 20.43 -11.28
CA SER A 30 26.95 19.94 -10.88
C SER A 30 26.68 18.51 -11.38
N PHE A 31 27.21 18.16 -12.55
CA PHE A 31 27.02 16.84 -13.15
C PHE A 31 27.67 15.73 -12.33
N LEU A 32 28.91 15.94 -11.86
CA LEU A 32 29.59 14.96 -11.01
C LEU A 32 28.91 14.86 -9.64
N ALA A 33 28.52 15.98 -9.04
CA ALA A 33 27.79 15.99 -7.77
C ALA A 33 26.45 15.21 -7.88
N HIS A 34 25.72 15.38 -8.98
CA HIS A 34 24.50 14.61 -9.27
C HIS A 34 24.77 13.12 -9.48
N ARG A 35 25.89 12.76 -10.11
CA ARG A 35 26.30 11.35 -10.26
C ARG A 35 26.72 10.73 -8.91
N PHE A 36 27.37 11.49 -8.04
CA PHE A 36 27.75 11.04 -6.70
C PHE A 36 26.55 10.96 -5.74
N SER A 37 25.54 11.82 -5.88
CA SER A 37 24.30 11.71 -5.09
C SER A 37 23.47 10.48 -5.44
N GLN A 38 23.68 9.88 -6.61
CA GLN A 38 23.07 8.62 -7.02
C GLN A 38 23.76 7.39 -6.40
N VAL A 39 24.86 7.59 -5.66
CA VAL A 39 25.63 6.52 -5.01
C VAL A 39 25.36 6.59 -3.51
N ASN A 40 24.42 5.79 -3.03
CA ASN A 40 24.21 5.63 -1.59
C ASN A 40 25.17 4.56 -1.08
N ILE A 41 26.05 4.94 -0.13
CA ILE A 41 27.06 4.06 0.50
C ILE A 41 26.53 3.51 1.84
N ASP A 42 25.21 3.53 2.03
CA ASP A 42 24.58 2.83 3.15
C ASP A 42 24.00 1.50 2.64
N ASP A 43 24.70 0.40 2.93
CA ASP A 43 24.38 -0.98 2.48
C ASP A 43 23.05 -1.53 3.05
N LYS A 44 22.30 -0.72 3.81
CA LYS A 44 21.01 -1.09 4.38
C LYS A 44 19.88 -0.54 3.53
N LEU A 45 19.64 -1.18 2.40
CA LEU A 45 18.43 -0.97 1.61
C LEU A 45 17.24 -1.51 2.41
N ASP A 46 16.23 -0.68 2.61
CA ASP A 46 14.94 -1.13 3.14
C ASP A 46 14.28 -2.01 2.07
N GLU A 47 14.30 -3.31 2.31
CA GLU A 47 13.67 -4.32 1.45
C GLU A 47 12.54 -5.03 2.21
N PHE A 48 11.48 -5.39 1.47
CA PHE A 48 10.43 -6.26 1.97
C PHE A 48 9.85 -7.09 0.83
N TRP A 49 9.17 -8.18 1.17
CA TRP A 49 8.47 -9.00 0.19
C TRP A 49 7.17 -9.55 0.76
N VAL A 50 6.22 -9.77 -0.13
CA VAL A 50 4.93 -10.40 0.18
C VAL A 50 4.71 -11.54 -0.80
N LEU A 51 4.24 -12.67 -0.27
CA LEU A 51 3.84 -13.84 -1.05
C LEU A 51 2.32 -13.95 -1.05
N GLN A 52 1.76 -14.25 -2.21
CA GLN A 52 0.32 -14.49 -2.38
C GLN A 52 0.10 -15.72 -3.25
N GLU A 53 -0.83 -16.60 -2.87
CA GLU A 53 -1.26 -17.70 -3.75
C GLU A 53 -2.23 -17.14 -4.81
N THR A 54 -1.99 -17.44 -6.09
CA THR A 54 -2.81 -16.90 -7.20
C THR A 54 -4.23 -17.43 -7.13
N GLU A 55 -4.37 -18.74 -6.96
CA GLU A 55 -5.64 -19.44 -6.77
C GLU A 55 -5.47 -20.50 -5.69
N LYS A 56 -6.50 -20.69 -4.85
CA LYS A 56 -6.49 -21.70 -3.79
C LYS A 56 -6.21 -23.08 -4.39
N ASN A 57 -5.14 -23.73 -3.91
CA ASN A 57 -4.71 -25.08 -4.29
C ASN A 57 -4.13 -25.19 -5.72
N SER A 58 -3.79 -24.07 -6.37
CA SER A 58 -3.09 -24.12 -7.66
C SER A 58 -1.64 -24.59 -7.52
N GLY A 59 -1.06 -24.47 -6.32
CA GLY A 59 0.36 -24.73 -6.09
C GLY A 59 1.26 -23.67 -6.73
N ILE A 60 0.69 -22.55 -7.19
CA ILE A 60 1.39 -21.41 -7.78
C ILE A 60 1.25 -20.21 -6.85
N GLU A 61 2.37 -19.57 -6.55
CA GLU A 61 2.44 -18.36 -5.73
C GLU A 61 3.12 -17.22 -6.51
N GLU A 62 2.71 -16.00 -6.20
CA GLU A 62 3.31 -14.76 -6.67
C GLU A 62 4.12 -14.11 -5.53
N GLU A 63 5.23 -13.49 -5.89
CA GLU A 63 6.08 -12.72 -4.97
C GLU A 63 6.11 -11.29 -5.48
N LEU A 64 5.80 -10.36 -4.59
CA LEU A 64 6.05 -8.94 -4.77
C LEU A 64 7.23 -8.60 -3.86
N TYR A 65 8.38 -8.35 -4.46
CA TYR A 65 9.58 -7.92 -3.78
C TYR A 65 9.78 -6.43 -4.02
N VAL A 66 10.08 -5.67 -2.97
CA VAL A 66 10.36 -4.24 -3.04
C VAL A 66 11.70 -3.96 -2.40
N CYS A 67 12.50 -3.14 -3.07
CA CYS A 67 13.78 -2.66 -2.57
C CYS A 67 13.97 -1.22 -3.06
N ASP A 68 14.07 -0.29 -2.11
CA ASP A 68 14.16 1.15 -2.39
C ASP A 68 13.07 1.65 -3.35
N ASN A 69 13.41 2.01 -4.59
CA ASN A 69 12.48 2.53 -5.59
C ASN A 69 12.01 1.49 -6.62
N THR A 70 12.35 0.20 -6.44
CA THR A 70 12.08 -0.85 -7.42
C THR A 70 11.18 -1.93 -6.83
N ALA A 71 10.11 -2.28 -7.55
CA ALA A 71 9.21 -3.38 -7.23
C ALA A 71 9.31 -4.47 -8.31
N ILE A 72 9.47 -5.72 -7.89
CA ILE A 72 9.64 -6.88 -8.76
C ILE A 72 8.53 -7.86 -8.46
N VAL A 73 7.77 -8.24 -9.49
CA VAL A 73 6.78 -9.30 -9.41
C VAL A 73 7.35 -10.54 -10.09
N SER A 74 7.25 -11.66 -9.39
CA SER A 74 7.60 -12.96 -9.95
C SER A 74 6.52 -13.99 -9.61
N ARG A 75 6.51 -15.12 -10.32
CA ARG A 75 5.57 -16.22 -10.08
C ARG A 75 6.31 -17.55 -10.09
N GLY A 76 5.97 -18.47 -9.18
CA GLY A 76 6.60 -19.78 -9.09
C GLY A 76 5.77 -20.79 -8.32
N THR A 77 6.29 -22.00 -8.14
CA THR A 77 5.65 -23.03 -7.32
C THR A 77 5.72 -22.67 -5.84
N VAL A 78 4.63 -22.85 -5.10
CA VAL A 78 4.54 -22.58 -3.66
C VAL A 78 5.71 -23.20 -2.90
N GLY A 79 6.34 -22.39 -2.04
CA GLY A 79 7.44 -22.83 -1.18
C GLY A 79 8.77 -23.08 -1.89
N ARG A 80 8.87 -22.82 -3.20
CA ARG A 80 10.14 -22.85 -3.93
C ARG A 80 10.70 -21.44 -4.07
N SER A 81 11.81 -21.19 -3.38
CA SER A 81 12.59 -19.96 -3.50
C SER A 81 13.75 -20.12 -4.50
N VAL A 82 14.59 -19.08 -4.63
CA VAL A 82 15.82 -19.15 -5.45
C VAL A 82 16.98 -19.87 -4.77
N ALA A 83 16.84 -20.25 -3.51
CA ALA A 83 17.83 -21.10 -2.85
C ALA A 83 17.95 -22.43 -3.62
N ALA A 84 19.11 -22.64 -4.23
CA ALA A 84 19.38 -23.80 -5.06
C ALA A 84 19.01 -25.08 -4.32
N ASP A 85 18.15 -25.90 -4.92
CA ASP A 85 18.03 -27.29 -4.51
C ASP A 85 19.42 -27.93 -4.65
N LYS A 86 19.76 -28.90 -3.79
CA LYS A 86 21.05 -29.61 -3.80
C LYS A 86 21.40 -30.21 -5.17
N ASN A 87 20.39 -30.32 -6.05
CA ASN A 87 20.47 -30.82 -7.41
C ASN A 87 20.69 -29.73 -8.49
N ASN A 88 20.97 -28.47 -8.12
CA ASN A 88 21.24 -27.37 -9.05
C ASN A 88 20.11 -27.14 -10.08
N LYS A 89 18.88 -27.57 -9.75
CA LYS A 89 17.69 -27.27 -10.56
C LYS A 89 17.35 -25.81 -10.33
N GLN A 90 17.38 -25.02 -11.41
CA GLN A 90 16.96 -23.63 -11.38
C GLN A 90 15.60 -23.53 -10.68
N ALA A 91 15.52 -22.59 -9.74
CA ALA A 91 14.29 -22.27 -9.04
C ALA A 91 13.17 -22.07 -10.05
N GLY A 92 12.07 -22.79 -9.89
CA GLY A 92 10.93 -22.78 -10.82
C GLY A 92 10.12 -21.49 -10.79
N ARG A 93 10.76 -20.35 -10.46
CA ARG A 93 10.15 -19.03 -10.35
C ARG A 93 10.64 -18.18 -11.51
N ILE A 94 9.70 -17.52 -12.18
CA ILE A 94 9.94 -16.67 -13.35
C ILE A 94 9.63 -15.21 -12.98
N LEU A 95 10.37 -14.28 -13.59
CA LEU A 95 10.06 -12.86 -13.52
C LEU A 95 8.78 -12.59 -14.33
N ASP A 96 7.84 -11.85 -13.76
CA ASP A 96 6.64 -11.41 -14.47
C ASP A 96 6.80 -9.95 -14.92
N CYS A 97 7.05 -9.05 -13.97
CA CYS A 97 7.29 -7.64 -14.26
C CYS A 97 8.21 -6.96 -13.26
N CYS A 98 8.76 -5.82 -13.65
CA CYS A 98 9.64 -4.99 -12.84
C CYS A 98 9.25 -3.52 -13.02
N TYR A 99 8.95 -2.85 -11.92
CA TYR A 99 8.54 -1.45 -11.89
C TYR A 99 9.59 -0.63 -11.16
N MET A 100 10.01 0.46 -11.79
CA MET A 100 10.92 1.43 -11.20
C MET A 100 10.20 2.75 -11.01
N MET A 101 10.27 3.27 -9.79
CA MET A 101 9.70 4.56 -9.41
C MET A 101 10.78 5.64 -9.33
N GLU A 102 10.34 6.89 -9.46
CA GLU A 102 11.22 8.06 -9.32
C GLU A 102 11.64 8.30 -7.87
N SER A 103 10.81 7.87 -6.92
CA SER A 103 11.07 7.97 -5.48
C SER A 103 10.96 6.62 -4.80
N THR A 104 11.56 6.50 -3.61
CA THR A 104 11.52 5.28 -2.80
C THR A 104 10.08 4.84 -2.55
N ILE A 105 9.83 3.56 -2.84
CA ILE A 105 8.55 2.91 -2.62
C ILE A 105 8.35 2.76 -1.13
N LYS A 106 7.26 3.32 -0.61
CA LYS A 106 6.89 3.17 0.79
C LYS A 106 6.17 1.86 1.03
N GLN A 107 5.22 1.54 0.15
CA GLN A 107 4.44 0.31 0.21
C GLN A 107 4.04 -0.11 -1.19
N ALA A 108 3.96 -1.41 -1.41
CA ALA A 108 3.36 -1.98 -2.61
C ALA A 108 2.46 -3.15 -2.20
N LEU A 109 1.29 -3.25 -2.83
CA LEU A 109 0.33 -4.30 -2.54
C LEU A 109 -0.61 -4.56 -3.73
N TRP A 110 -1.07 -5.80 -3.84
CA TRP A 110 -2.16 -6.14 -4.75
C TRP A 110 -3.48 -5.62 -4.21
N CYS A 111 -4.26 -4.95 -5.06
CA CYS A 111 -5.56 -4.41 -4.73
C CYS A 111 -6.53 -4.59 -5.89
N ASN A 112 -7.79 -4.89 -5.57
CA ASN A 112 -8.83 -5.01 -6.57
C ASN A 112 -9.72 -3.76 -6.50
N PHE A 113 -9.83 -3.05 -7.61
CA PHE A 113 -10.78 -1.95 -7.75
C PHE A 113 -12.09 -2.45 -8.37
N THR A 114 -13.16 -1.69 -8.20
CA THR A 114 -14.46 -2.02 -8.81
C THR A 114 -14.80 -0.97 -9.86
N ALA A 115 -14.90 -1.36 -11.13
CA ALA A 115 -15.51 -0.53 -12.16
C ALA A 115 -16.99 -0.89 -12.32
N THR A 116 -17.82 0.13 -12.48
CA THR A 116 -19.25 -0.07 -12.76
C THR A 116 -19.46 0.09 -14.26
N ALA A 117 -19.68 -1.01 -14.95
CA ALA A 117 -20.00 -1.01 -16.38
C ALA A 117 -21.38 -1.64 -16.55
N GLN A 118 -22.34 -0.86 -17.06
CA GLN A 118 -23.66 -1.34 -17.51
C GLN A 118 -24.34 -2.26 -16.47
N ASP A 119 -24.57 -1.76 -15.26
CA ASP A 119 -25.21 -2.44 -14.12
C ASP A 119 -24.45 -3.64 -13.49
N ASN A 120 -23.28 -4.03 -14.02
CA ASN A 120 -22.43 -5.05 -13.40
C ASN A 120 -21.15 -4.42 -12.82
N SER A 121 -20.80 -4.85 -11.60
CA SER A 121 -19.51 -4.51 -10.98
C SER A 121 -18.43 -5.47 -11.48
N VAL A 122 -17.49 -4.97 -12.27
CA VAL A 122 -16.32 -5.71 -12.73
C VAL A 122 -15.15 -5.42 -11.79
N LEU A 123 -14.46 -6.48 -11.38
CA LEU A 123 -13.23 -6.33 -10.61
C LEU A 123 -12.07 -6.03 -11.56
N ILE A 124 -11.26 -5.05 -11.18
CA ILE A 124 -10.00 -4.70 -11.85
C ILE A 124 -8.88 -5.09 -10.87
N PRO A 125 -8.28 -6.29 -11.01
CA PRO A 125 -7.12 -6.66 -10.23
C PRO A 125 -5.93 -5.80 -10.64
N SER A 126 -5.24 -5.23 -9.65
CA SER A 126 -4.16 -4.29 -9.91
C SER A 126 -3.05 -4.40 -8.87
N LEU A 127 -1.83 -4.04 -9.28
CA LEU A 127 -0.73 -3.79 -8.38
C LEU A 127 -0.68 -2.29 -8.06
N CYS A 128 -0.74 -1.94 -6.78
CA CYS A 128 -0.61 -0.57 -6.32
C CYS A 128 0.77 -0.36 -5.72
N ILE A 129 1.50 0.64 -6.22
CA ILE A 129 2.81 1.06 -5.72
C ILE A 129 2.66 2.48 -5.18
N VAL A 130 2.89 2.64 -3.89
CA VAL A 130 2.72 3.90 -3.16
C VAL A 130 4.09 4.48 -2.85
N ASP A 131 4.35 5.68 -3.37
CA ASP A 131 5.56 6.42 -3.10
C ASP A 131 5.30 7.66 -2.21
N SER A 132 6.20 8.64 -2.20
CA SER A 132 6.03 9.85 -1.39
C SER A 132 5.02 10.86 -1.96
N THR A 133 4.71 10.78 -3.26
CA THR A 133 3.99 11.78 -4.05
C THR A 133 2.76 11.25 -4.78
N LYS A 134 2.72 9.96 -5.12
CA LYS A 134 1.71 9.37 -5.99
C LYS A 134 1.48 7.90 -5.66
N ILE A 135 0.36 7.39 -6.16
CA ILE A 135 0.03 5.98 -6.23
C ILE A 135 0.04 5.60 -7.71
N SER A 136 0.95 4.71 -8.09
CA SER A 136 0.97 4.10 -9.42
C SER A 136 0.17 2.80 -9.35
N VAL A 137 -0.85 2.67 -10.20
CA VAL A 137 -1.69 1.48 -10.28
C VAL A 137 -1.50 0.82 -11.63
N HIS A 138 -1.06 -0.43 -11.63
CA HIS A 138 -0.82 -1.24 -12.83
C HIS A 138 -1.84 -2.37 -12.88
N THR A 139 -2.66 -2.42 -13.94
CA THR A 139 -3.65 -3.51 -14.11
C THR A 139 -3.02 -4.73 -14.76
N LEU A 140 -3.68 -5.89 -14.62
CA LEU A 140 -3.29 -7.11 -15.34
C LEU A 140 -3.45 -6.98 -16.87
N GLU A 141 -4.30 -6.06 -17.33
CA GLU A 141 -4.52 -5.80 -18.76
C GLU A 141 -3.45 -4.87 -19.36
N GLY A 142 -2.53 -4.35 -18.52
CA GLY A 142 -1.44 -3.46 -18.94
C GLY A 142 -1.83 -1.98 -18.98
N GLU A 143 -2.94 -1.60 -18.35
CA GLU A 143 -3.29 -0.20 -18.15
C GLU A 143 -2.56 0.36 -16.93
N ASP A 144 -2.06 1.59 -17.07
CA ASP A 144 -1.34 2.30 -16.03
C ASP A 144 -2.12 3.56 -15.62
N PHE A 145 -2.44 3.64 -14.33
CA PHE A 145 -3.10 4.80 -13.74
C PHE A 145 -2.19 5.48 -12.72
N LEU A 146 -2.34 6.80 -12.62
CA LEU A 146 -1.57 7.62 -11.69
C LEU A 146 -2.50 8.48 -10.84
N SER A 147 -2.51 8.24 -9.53
CA SER A 147 -3.28 9.03 -8.57
C SER A 147 -2.32 9.87 -7.71
N SER A 148 -2.42 11.20 -7.80
CA SER A 148 -1.55 12.10 -7.02
C SER A 148 -1.97 12.14 -5.55
N LEU A 149 -1.00 12.10 -4.63
CA LEU A 149 -1.25 12.18 -3.19
C LEU A 149 -1.34 13.64 -2.72
N GLN A 150 -2.48 14.01 -2.12
CA GLN A 150 -2.69 15.34 -1.54
C GLN A 150 -2.14 15.47 -0.11
N PHE A 151 -1.66 14.36 0.47
CA PHE A 151 -1.12 14.29 1.82
C PHE A 151 -0.11 13.14 1.94
N LYS A 152 0.75 13.20 2.96
CA LYS A 152 1.69 12.11 3.25
C LYS A 152 0.93 10.88 3.77
N VAL A 153 1.08 9.76 3.08
CA VAL A 153 0.52 8.45 3.48
C VAL A 153 1.47 7.78 4.48
N ALA A 154 0.92 7.33 5.61
CA ALA A 154 1.58 6.49 6.60
C ALA A 154 1.45 5.01 6.24
N SER A 155 0.26 4.58 5.82
CA SER A 155 0.02 3.19 5.41
C SER A 155 -1.16 3.11 4.42
N ALA A 156 -1.14 2.10 3.56
CA ALA A 156 -2.13 1.76 2.57
C ALA A 156 -2.56 0.30 2.78
N TRP A 157 -3.85 0.06 2.70
CA TRP A 157 -4.45 -1.23 3.02
C TRP A 157 -5.39 -1.64 1.89
N LYS A 158 -5.28 -2.89 1.46
CA LYS A 158 -6.25 -3.50 0.55
C LYS A 158 -7.59 -3.64 1.26
N THR A 159 -8.67 -3.32 0.57
CA THR A 159 -10.04 -3.60 1.01
C THR A 159 -10.87 -4.19 -0.12
N LYS A 160 -12.06 -4.70 0.20
CA LYS A 160 -13.06 -5.16 -0.78
C LYS A 160 -13.38 -4.13 -1.87
N TYR A 161 -13.22 -2.84 -1.59
CA TYR A 161 -13.67 -1.75 -2.46
C TYR A 161 -12.52 -1.01 -3.18
N GLY A 162 -11.27 -1.32 -2.87
CA GLY A 162 -10.10 -0.56 -3.31
C GLY A 162 -9.13 -0.31 -2.16
N LEU A 163 -8.46 0.84 -2.16
CA LEU A 163 -7.45 1.19 -1.16
C LEU A 163 -8.04 1.97 0.01
N LEU A 164 -7.58 1.64 1.21
CA LEU A 164 -7.74 2.41 2.43
C LEU A 164 -6.40 3.06 2.77
N LEU A 165 -6.36 4.39 2.83
CA LEU A 165 -5.15 5.17 3.06
C LEU A 165 -5.19 5.81 4.45
N GLU A 166 -4.17 5.54 5.25
CA GLU A 166 -3.91 6.22 6.51
C GLU A 166 -2.97 7.39 6.27
N ARG A 167 -3.40 8.59 6.65
CA ARG A 167 -2.58 9.79 6.59
C ARG A 167 -1.64 9.87 7.79
N VAL A 168 -0.40 10.30 7.54
CA VAL A 168 0.55 10.65 8.61
C VAL A 168 -0.10 11.65 9.56
N SER A 169 -0.20 11.28 10.82
CA SER A 169 -0.77 12.08 11.91
C SER A 169 -0.07 11.74 13.22
N HIS A 170 0.04 12.73 14.10
CA HIS A 170 0.77 12.59 15.37
C HIS A 170 -0.26 12.45 16.49
N CYS A 171 -0.34 11.26 17.08
CA CYS A 171 -1.15 11.04 18.28
C CYS A 171 -0.36 11.53 19.50
N ASN A 172 -0.88 12.53 20.21
CA ASN A 172 -0.29 13.00 21.47
C ASN A 172 -0.90 12.22 22.64
N LEU A 173 -0.16 11.25 23.17
CA LEU A 173 -0.60 10.36 24.26
C LEU A 173 -0.71 11.06 25.62
N GLU A 174 -0.06 12.21 25.80
CA GLU A 174 0.05 12.90 27.10
C GLU A 174 -1.10 13.87 27.39
N ARG A 175 -1.97 14.16 26.41
CA ARG A 175 -3.12 15.04 26.62
C ARG A 175 -4.26 14.25 27.29
N ILE A 176 -4.34 14.33 28.62
CA ILE A 176 -5.39 13.73 29.49
C ILE A 176 -6.72 14.52 29.45
N VAL A 177 -6.98 15.34 28.44
CA VAL A 177 -8.12 16.27 28.51
C VAL A 177 -9.38 15.63 27.92
N GLU A 178 -10.24 15.17 28.83
CA GLU A 178 -11.70 15.08 28.66
C GLU A 178 -12.19 16.36 27.94
N ASP A 179 -12.89 16.23 26.81
CA ASP A 179 -13.44 17.32 25.97
C ASP A 179 -12.48 18.14 25.07
N CYS A 180 -11.57 17.50 24.33
CA CYS A 180 -11.10 18.12 23.09
C CYS A 180 -12.09 17.85 21.95
N HIS A 181 -12.82 18.88 21.52
CA HIS A 181 -13.52 18.87 20.24
C HIS A 181 -12.52 18.48 19.14
N TYR A 182 -12.60 17.25 18.63
CA TYR A 182 -11.89 16.83 17.40
C TYR A 182 -12.34 17.61 16.15
N SER A 183 -13.14 18.66 16.32
CA SER A 183 -13.72 19.47 15.24
C SER A 183 -12.66 20.11 14.34
N ASP A 184 -11.45 20.37 14.86
CA ASP A 184 -10.35 20.96 14.09
C ASP A 184 -9.34 19.92 13.58
N SER A 185 -9.52 18.64 13.91
CA SER A 185 -8.63 17.59 13.43
C SER A 185 -9.02 17.17 12.01
N LEU A 186 -8.10 17.38 11.08
CA LEU A 186 -8.27 16.92 9.71
C LEU A 186 -8.42 15.38 9.68
N THR A 187 -9.19 14.87 8.72
CA THR A 187 -9.43 13.43 8.54
C THR A 187 -8.13 12.62 8.43
N THR A 188 -8.09 11.45 9.06
CA THR A 188 -6.92 10.57 9.16
C THR A 188 -7.00 9.33 8.28
N LEU A 189 -8.21 8.88 7.91
CA LEU A 189 -8.43 7.78 6.98
C LEU A 189 -9.15 8.23 5.72
N PHE A 190 -8.67 7.77 4.58
CA PHE A 190 -9.20 8.06 3.27
C PHE A 190 -9.37 6.77 2.46
N SER A 191 -10.17 6.82 1.42
CA SER A 191 -10.41 5.72 0.49
C SER A 191 -10.14 6.13 -0.94
N LEU A 192 -9.66 5.20 -1.76
CA LEU A 192 -9.58 5.31 -3.21
C LEU A 192 -10.29 4.09 -3.81
N LEU A 193 -11.47 4.32 -4.40
CA LEU A 193 -12.37 3.27 -4.88
C LEU A 193 -12.12 2.85 -6.34
N HIS A 194 -11.55 3.76 -7.12
CA HIS A 194 -11.07 3.52 -8.46
C HIS A 194 -9.80 4.36 -8.68
N PRO A 195 -8.83 3.93 -9.50
CA PRO A 195 -7.58 4.70 -9.71
C PRO A 195 -7.80 6.10 -10.31
N LEU A 196 -8.92 6.30 -11.01
CA LEU A 196 -9.32 7.58 -11.59
C LEU A 196 -10.20 8.45 -10.67
N ASP A 197 -10.62 7.92 -9.52
CA ASP A 197 -11.43 8.67 -8.57
C ASP A 197 -10.57 9.63 -7.73
N GLU A 198 -11.21 10.65 -7.17
CA GLU A 198 -10.59 11.47 -6.14
C GLU A 198 -10.49 10.68 -4.82
N ILE A 199 -9.38 10.87 -4.10
CA ILE A 199 -9.18 10.29 -2.78
C ILE A 199 -10.20 10.92 -1.81
N SER A 200 -11.10 10.11 -1.26
CA SER A 200 -12.22 10.58 -0.45
C SER A 200 -12.03 10.28 1.05
N PRO A 201 -12.43 11.19 1.97
CA PRO A 201 -12.35 10.94 3.40
C PRO A 201 -13.34 9.88 3.86
N ILE A 202 -12.94 9.07 4.84
CA ILE A 202 -13.81 8.03 5.39
C ILE A 202 -14.76 8.58 6.45
N LEU A 203 -16.01 8.12 6.36
CA LEU A 203 -17.05 8.35 7.35
C LEU A 203 -17.16 7.17 8.31
N ALA A 204 -17.44 7.45 9.57
CA ALA A 204 -17.62 6.47 10.63
C ALA A 204 -18.92 6.72 11.39
N ILE A 205 -19.69 5.65 11.62
CA ILE A 205 -20.85 5.66 12.53
C ILE A 205 -20.40 5.07 13.85
N ARG A 206 -20.40 5.90 14.90
CA ARG A 206 -20.05 5.50 16.26
C ARG A 206 -21.28 4.99 17.02
N GLN A 207 -21.06 4.49 18.23
CA GLN A 207 -22.15 4.12 19.14
C GLN A 207 -23.12 5.30 19.31
N GLY A 208 -24.42 5.04 19.23
CA GLY A 208 -25.45 6.07 19.20
C GLY A 208 -25.82 6.60 17.81
N GLY A 209 -25.23 6.05 16.73
CA GLY A 209 -25.64 6.36 15.35
C GLY A 209 -25.08 7.68 14.79
N VAL A 210 -24.17 8.33 15.51
CA VAL A 210 -23.57 9.60 15.10
C VAL A 210 -22.59 9.37 13.95
N LEU A 211 -22.85 10.03 12.82
CA LEU A 211 -21.99 10.06 11.65
C LEU A 211 -20.90 11.12 11.83
N SER A 212 -19.64 10.74 11.63
CA SER A 212 -18.49 11.64 11.75
C SER A 212 -17.36 11.23 10.81
N TYR A 213 -16.46 12.14 10.47
CA TYR A 213 -15.22 11.77 9.80
C TYR A 213 -14.30 10.99 10.75
N MET A 214 -13.49 10.08 10.20
CA MET A 214 -12.44 9.44 10.99
C MET A 214 -11.23 10.37 11.16
N SER A 215 -11.24 11.19 12.20
CA SER A 215 -10.21 12.21 12.47
C SER A 215 -9.32 11.93 13.68
N ASN A 216 -9.57 10.86 14.45
CA ASN A 216 -8.78 10.54 15.65
C ASN A 216 -7.39 10.00 15.26
N PRO A 217 -6.29 10.74 15.52
CA PRO A 217 -4.94 10.33 15.12
C PRO A 217 -4.41 9.13 15.91
N CYS A 218 -5.06 8.77 17.02
CA CYS A 218 -4.69 7.65 17.87
C CYS A 218 -5.29 6.32 17.42
N LEU A 219 -6.19 6.31 16.43
CA LEU A 219 -6.68 5.09 15.81
C LEU A 219 -5.76 4.72 14.64
N LYS A 220 -5.17 3.52 14.71
CA LYS A 220 -4.30 2.96 13.69
C LYS A 220 -4.95 1.74 13.05
N VAL A 221 -4.93 1.67 11.73
CA VAL A 221 -5.37 0.44 11.04
C VAL A 221 -4.30 -0.62 11.27
N VAL A 222 -4.71 -1.82 11.67
CA VAL A 222 -3.79 -2.95 11.88
C VAL A 222 -4.12 -4.16 11.03
N PHE A 223 -5.35 -4.24 10.52
CA PHE A 223 -5.79 -5.33 9.65
C PHE A 223 -6.99 -4.94 8.81
N THR A 224 -7.08 -5.46 7.60
CA THR A 224 -8.25 -5.38 6.73
C THR A 224 -8.56 -6.75 6.15
N SER A 225 -9.84 -6.99 5.86
CA SER A 225 -10.30 -8.22 5.21
C SER A 225 -11.32 -7.89 4.13
N ASP A 226 -11.22 -8.61 3.03
CA ASP A 226 -12.14 -8.48 1.90
C ASP A 226 -13.46 -9.22 2.17
N GLU A 227 -13.40 -10.42 2.77
CA GLU A 227 -14.58 -11.24 3.07
C GLU A 227 -14.42 -11.99 4.41
N PRO A 228 -15.11 -11.58 5.50
CA PRO A 228 -16.04 -10.46 5.56
C PRO A 228 -15.35 -9.09 5.39
N SER A 229 -16.06 -8.12 4.82
CA SER A 229 -15.58 -6.75 4.58
C SER A 229 -15.41 -5.98 5.90
N LEU A 230 -14.21 -6.04 6.48
CA LEU A 230 -13.91 -5.44 7.78
C LEU A 230 -12.53 -4.78 7.87
N CYS A 231 -12.38 -3.92 8.86
CA CYS A 231 -11.16 -3.24 9.24
C CYS A 231 -11.00 -3.31 10.77
N VAL A 232 -9.80 -3.56 11.24
CA VAL A 232 -9.45 -3.56 12.67
C VAL A 232 -8.61 -2.33 12.96
N LEU A 233 -9.06 -1.55 13.94
CA LEU A 233 -8.37 -0.37 14.43
C LEU A 233 -7.84 -0.63 15.84
N TYR A 234 -6.60 -0.22 16.10
CA TYR A 234 -6.01 -0.17 17.42
C TYR A 234 -6.01 1.28 17.94
N ASP A 235 -6.59 1.52 19.13
CA ASP A 235 -6.51 2.82 19.79
C ASP A 235 -5.27 2.86 20.69
N LEU A 236 -4.30 3.70 20.31
CA LEU A 236 -3.04 3.89 21.04
C LEU A 236 -3.24 4.38 22.48
N ARG A 237 -4.36 5.07 22.79
CA ARG A 237 -4.59 5.63 24.14
C ARG A 237 -5.18 4.60 25.09
N SER A 238 -6.15 3.82 24.63
CA SER A 238 -6.79 2.79 25.46
C SER A 238 -6.06 1.44 25.39
N GLY A 239 -5.20 1.23 24.40
CA GLY A 239 -4.52 -0.04 24.16
C GLY A 239 -5.48 -1.14 23.70
N THR A 240 -6.59 -0.79 23.05
CA THR A 240 -7.64 -1.74 22.67
C THR A 240 -7.84 -1.82 21.16
N HIS A 241 -8.17 -3.02 20.68
CA HIS A 241 -8.62 -3.26 19.32
C HIS A 241 -10.13 -3.07 19.17
N SER A 242 -10.55 -2.61 18.00
CA SER A 242 -11.95 -2.48 17.60
C SER A 242 -12.13 -2.98 16.17
N ILE A 243 -13.19 -3.74 15.92
CA ILE A 243 -13.51 -4.30 14.60
C ILE A 243 -14.64 -3.49 13.99
N TRP A 244 -14.49 -3.13 12.73
CA TRP A 244 -15.46 -2.33 12.02
C TRP A 244 -15.80 -2.93 10.67
N LYS A 245 -17.07 -2.86 10.28
CA LYS A 245 -17.53 -3.26 8.96
C LYS A 245 -17.30 -2.14 7.97
N LEU A 246 -16.65 -2.44 6.84
CA LEU A 246 -16.51 -1.51 5.71
C LEU A 246 -17.72 -1.67 4.79
N ARG A 247 -18.35 -0.55 4.39
CA ARG A 247 -19.43 -0.52 3.38
C ARG A 247 -19.35 0.75 2.52
N LYS A 248 -19.94 0.76 1.32
CA LYS A 248 -20.14 2.01 0.56
C LYS A 248 -21.26 2.84 1.20
N ALA A 249 -21.04 4.15 1.36
CA ALA A 249 -22.03 5.14 1.83
C ALA A 249 -22.79 5.75 0.65
N TYR A 250 -22.02 6.15 -0.37
CA TYR A 250 -22.39 6.67 -1.68
C TYR A 250 -21.47 5.99 -2.70
N PRO A 251 -21.69 6.12 -4.04
CA PRO A 251 -20.83 5.49 -5.04
C PRO A 251 -19.33 5.70 -4.81
N GLU A 252 -18.94 6.86 -4.26
CA GLU A 252 -17.56 7.35 -4.11
C GLU A 252 -17.03 7.39 -2.65
N VAL A 253 -17.83 6.98 -1.66
CA VAL A 253 -17.47 7.16 -0.22
C VAL A 253 -17.58 5.85 0.55
N ILE A 254 -16.54 5.50 1.32
CA ILE A 254 -16.60 4.40 2.29
C ILE A 254 -17.14 4.88 3.64
N LEU A 255 -18.06 4.08 4.18
CA LEU A 255 -18.64 4.19 5.50
C LEU A 255 -18.20 3.01 6.34
N ILE A 256 -17.72 3.31 7.54
CA ILE A 256 -17.31 2.31 8.52
C ILE A 256 -18.36 2.26 9.62
N THR A 257 -18.91 1.08 9.89
CA THR A 257 -19.94 0.86 10.90
C THR A 257 -19.53 -0.23 11.87
N LEU A 258 -19.67 0.01 13.17
CA LEU A 258 -19.48 -1.02 14.19
C LEU A 258 -20.52 -2.13 14.04
N PRO A 259 -20.13 -3.42 13.97
CA PRO A 259 -20.93 -4.49 14.55
C PRO A 259 -20.49 -4.78 16.00
N VAL A 260 -21.32 -5.52 16.71
CA VAL A 260 -21.35 -5.79 18.15
C VAL A 260 -19.98 -6.12 18.79
N PHE A 261 -19.77 -5.52 19.97
CA PHE A 261 -18.61 -5.58 20.87
C PHE A 261 -17.80 -6.88 20.90
N PHE A 262 -16.48 -6.76 20.70
CA PHE A 262 -15.48 -7.53 21.42
C PHE A 262 -14.30 -6.60 21.77
N SER A 263 -14.13 -6.29 23.06
CA SER A 263 -12.89 -5.72 23.56
C SER A 263 -11.98 -6.89 23.90
N VAL A 264 -11.05 -7.23 23.01
CA VAL A 264 -9.93 -8.09 23.37
C VAL A 264 -8.89 -7.18 24.00
N LYS A 265 -8.89 -7.10 25.33
CA LYS A 265 -7.70 -6.69 26.08
C LYS A 265 -6.76 -7.89 26.04
N CYS A 266 -5.63 -7.76 25.36
CA CYS A 266 -4.54 -8.72 25.52
C CYS A 266 -3.93 -8.60 26.92
#